data_AF-A0A6I5CDW2-F1
#
_entry.id   AF-A0A6I5CDW2-F1
#
_cell.length_a   1.000
_cell.length_b   1.000
_cell.length_c   1.000
_cell.angle_alpha   90.00
_cell.angle_beta   90.00
_cell.angle_gamma   90.00
#
_symmetry.space_group_name_H-M   'P 1'
#
loop_
_entity.id
_entity.type
_entity.pdbx_description
1 polymer ?
#
loop_
_entity_poly.entity_id
_entity_poly.type
_entity_poly.pdbx_seq_one_letter_code
_entity_poly.pdbx_strand_id
1 'polypeptide(L)'
;MSAHLPAWLTWYQPLTTGFLAAAVLSSLPGAVRHPRQRLLWGGVALAAVAMVLDLPSLRHASGTHGVPWTLPLVRNAAGVLSAGAVLLFVARAADKPRLRTAVRAGAPIALAVLSALVLAERSRGPTLVDGALRVTHSALYWLVLGGIHLAANTACATLCLHHGRRTADRGLGLSLRLFGAGAVCAGLYWAG
;
A
#
# COMPACT_ATOMS: atom_id res chain seq x y z
N MET A 1 -9.48 8.62 -27.23
CA MET A 1 -10.69 7.86 -26.86
C MET A 1 -10.81 7.88 -25.35
N SER A 2 -11.64 8.78 -24.82
CA SER A 2 -11.87 8.92 -23.38
C SER A 2 -12.79 7.79 -22.94
N ALA A 3 -12.25 6.78 -22.26
CA ALA A 3 -13.08 5.75 -21.66
C ALA A 3 -13.97 6.40 -20.61
N HIS A 4 -15.28 6.50 -20.88
CA HIS A 4 -16.28 6.90 -19.89
C HIS A 4 -16.31 5.81 -18.81
N LEU A 5 -15.52 5.99 -17.76
CA LEU A 5 -15.60 5.15 -16.57
C LEU A 5 -17.01 5.34 -15.99
N PRO A 6 -17.74 4.25 -15.70
CA PRO A 6 -19.10 4.35 -15.23
C PRO A 6 -19.13 5.02 -13.85
N ALA A 7 -20.12 5.87 -13.59
CA ALA A 7 -20.19 6.70 -12.38
C ALA A 7 -20.05 5.89 -11.07
N TRP A 8 -20.50 4.63 -11.03
CA TRP A 8 -20.32 3.77 -9.85
C TRP A 8 -18.85 3.48 -9.51
N LEU A 9 -17.94 3.51 -10.48
CA LEU A 9 -16.49 3.37 -10.24
C LEU A 9 -15.92 4.57 -9.48
N THR A 10 -16.46 5.79 -9.73
CA THR A 10 -16.03 7.00 -9.00
C THR A 10 -16.47 7.02 -7.54
N TRP A 11 -17.55 6.31 -7.20
CA TRP A 11 -18.04 6.15 -5.82
C TRP A 11 -17.36 5.00 -5.08
N TYR A 12 -16.82 4.00 -5.79
CA TYR A 12 -16.17 2.84 -5.19
C TYR A 12 -14.97 3.22 -4.32
N GLN A 13 -14.12 4.12 -4.80
CA GLN A 13 -12.90 4.53 -4.12
C GLN A 13 -13.15 5.31 -2.80
N PRO A 14 -14.04 6.33 -2.74
CA PRO A 14 -14.37 6.97 -1.47
C PRO A 14 -15.13 6.04 -0.52
N LEU A 15 -16.00 5.15 -1.02
CA LEU A 15 -16.73 4.20 -0.18
C LEU A 15 -15.79 3.19 0.49
N THR A 16 -14.92 2.54 -0.29
CA THR A 16 -13.95 1.58 0.25
C THR A 16 -12.98 2.24 1.22
N THR A 17 -12.52 3.45 0.91
CA THR A 17 -11.66 4.25 1.82
C THR A 17 -12.38 4.59 3.12
N GLY A 18 -13.65 5.02 3.03
CA GLY A 18 -14.49 5.34 4.19
C GLY A 18 -14.73 4.13 5.09
N PHE A 19 -15.05 2.97 4.50
CA PHE A 19 -15.18 1.72 5.23
C PHE A 19 -13.88 1.30 5.92
N LEU A 20 -12.74 1.43 5.23
CA LEU A 20 -11.43 1.09 5.81
C LEU A 20 -11.09 2.03 6.98
N ALA A 21 -11.32 3.33 6.81
CA ALA A 21 -11.08 4.34 7.85
C ALA A 21 -11.99 4.11 9.06
N ALA A 22 -13.28 3.83 8.83
CA ALA A 22 -14.22 3.48 9.89
C ALA A 22 -13.77 2.22 10.64
N ALA A 23 -13.38 1.16 9.93
CA ALA A 23 -12.88 -0.07 10.53
C ALA A 23 -11.63 0.16 11.39
N VAL A 24 -10.70 1.02 10.93
CA VAL A 24 -9.51 1.43 11.72
C VAL A 24 -9.93 2.18 12.97
N LEU A 25 -10.79 3.19 12.85
CA LEU A 25 -11.28 4.00 13.97
C LEU A 25 -12.02 3.17 15.01
N SER A 26 -12.88 2.24 14.57
CA SER A 26 -13.60 1.31 15.45
C SER A 26 -12.67 0.35 16.19
N SER A 27 -11.48 0.09 15.64
CA SER A 27 -10.56 -0.92 16.16
C SER A 27 -9.38 -0.35 16.95
N LEU A 28 -9.22 0.98 16.97
CA LEU A 28 -8.23 1.70 17.77
C LEU A 28 -8.21 1.25 19.26
N PRO A 29 -9.35 1.10 19.96
CA PRO A 29 -9.35 0.74 21.39
C PRO A 29 -8.85 -0.69 21.65
N GLY A 30 -9.14 -1.63 20.74
CA GLY A 30 -8.70 -3.02 20.85
C GLY A 30 -7.24 -3.21 20.40
N ALA A 31 -6.81 -2.45 19.40
CA ALA A 31 -5.45 -2.51 18.85
C ALA A 31 -4.38 -2.08 19.86
N VAL A 32 -4.67 -1.13 20.75
CA VAL A 32 -3.73 -0.62 21.77
C VAL A 32 -3.42 -1.70 22.83
N ARG A 33 -4.36 -2.62 23.10
CA ARG A 33 -4.24 -3.60 24.19
C ARG A 33 -3.41 -4.83 23.84
N HIS A 34 -3.29 -5.21 22.56
CA HIS A 34 -2.58 -6.44 22.16
C HIS A 34 -1.37 -6.17 21.23
N PRO A 35 -0.13 -6.41 21.71
CA PRO A 35 1.09 -6.07 20.95
C PRO A 35 1.25 -6.84 19.63
N ARG A 36 0.65 -8.03 19.50
CA ARG A 36 0.61 -8.79 18.23
C ARG A 36 -0.35 -8.17 17.21
N GLN A 37 -1.42 -7.52 17.64
CA GLN A 37 -2.41 -6.89 16.76
C GLN A 37 -1.99 -5.47 16.32
N ARG A 38 -1.17 -4.77 17.12
CA ARG A 38 -0.65 -3.42 16.81
C ARG A 38 0.00 -3.30 15.43
N LEU A 39 0.77 -4.32 15.03
CA LEU A 39 1.47 -4.33 13.74
C LEU A 39 0.51 -4.47 12.55
N LEU A 40 -0.49 -5.33 12.69
CA LEU A 40 -1.54 -5.48 11.70
C LEU A 40 -2.34 -4.18 11.57
N TRP A 41 -2.80 -3.63 12.70
CA TRP A 41 -3.57 -2.39 12.72
C TRP A 41 -2.77 -1.17 12.23
N GLY A 42 -1.46 -1.10 12.54
CA GLY A 42 -0.59 -0.07 11.99
C GLY A 42 -0.49 -0.15 10.47
N GLY A 43 -0.35 -1.36 9.91
CA GLY A 43 -0.37 -1.58 8.47
C GLY A 43 -1.70 -1.17 7.82
N VAL A 44 -2.83 -1.54 8.44
CA VAL A 44 -4.17 -1.18 7.97
C VAL A 44 -4.41 0.33 8.05
N ALA A 45 -4.02 0.99 9.15
CA ALA A 45 -4.12 2.43 9.29
C ALA A 45 -3.31 3.15 8.21
N LEU A 46 -2.13 2.64 7.90
CA LEU A 46 -1.27 3.23 6.88
C LEU A 46 -1.76 2.98 5.45
N ALA A 47 -2.41 1.84 5.20
CA ALA A 47 -3.18 1.62 3.96
C ALA A 47 -4.34 2.61 3.86
N ALA A 48 -5.07 2.84 4.95
CA ALA A 48 -6.17 3.82 5.00
C ALA A 48 -5.64 5.22 4.67
N VAL A 49 -4.52 5.64 5.26
CA VAL A 49 -3.86 6.91 4.94
C VAL A 49 -3.48 6.98 3.47
N ALA A 50 -2.87 5.92 2.92
CA ALA A 50 -2.48 5.88 1.51
C ALA A 50 -3.70 6.00 0.58
N MET A 51 -4.82 5.35 0.92
CA MET A 51 -6.08 5.43 0.16
C MET A 51 -6.78 6.78 0.31
N VAL A 52 -6.75 7.38 1.50
CA VAL A 52 -7.25 8.75 1.74
C VAL A 52 -6.49 9.74 0.88
N LEU A 53 -5.16 9.69 0.91
CA LEU A 53 -4.29 10.52 0.06
C LEU A 53 -4.47 10.22 -1.44
N ASP A 54 -5.10 9.10 -1.77
CA ASP A 54 -5.41 8.72 -3.14
C ASP A 54 -6.76 9.24 -3.65
N LEU A 55 -7.59 9.88 -2.81
CA LEU A 55 -8.88 10.37 -3.27
C LEU A 55 -8.73 11.41 -4.40
N PRO A 56 -9.61 11.35 -5.42
CA PRO A 56 -9.58 12.30 -6.52
C PRO A 56 -9.67 13.75 -6.01
N SER A 57 -10.47 14.05 -4.99
CA SER A 57 -10.59 15.39 -4.42
C SER A 57 -9.25 15.96 -3.92
N LEU A 58 -8.42 15.13 -3.26
CA LEU A 58 -7.10 15.54 -2.78
C LEU A 58 -6.06 15.61 -3.90
N ARG A 59 -6.19 14.78 -4.94
CA ARG A 59 -5.37 14.87 -6.15
C ARG A 59 -5.65 16.11 -7.00
N HIS A 60 -6.92 16.52 -7.10
CA HIS A 60 -7.30 17.72 -7.85
C HIS A 60 -6.97 18.99 -7.08
N ALA A 61 -7.14 18.99 -5.74
CA ALA A 61 -6.70 20.08 -4.87
C ALA A 61 -5.18 20.29 -4.95
N SER A 62 -4.40 19.21 -5.06
CA SER A 62 -2.94 19.30 -5.19
C SER A 62 -2.46 19.84 -6.54
N GLY A 63 -3.19 19.59 -7.63
CA GLY A 63 -2.90 20.18 -8.94
C GLY A 63 -3.29 21.65 -9.10
N THR A 64 -4.26 22.15 -8.32
CA THR A 64 -4.80 23.52 -8.45
C THR A 64 -4.18 24.52 -7.47
N HIS A 65 -3.70 24.08 -6.31
CA HIS A 65 -3.25 24.98 -5.23
C HIS A 65 -1.75 24.92 -4.94
N GLY A 66 -0.92 24.33 -5.82
CA GLY A 66 0.54 24.29 -5.62
C GLY A 66 0.97 23.49 -4.38
N VAL A 67 0.20 22.47 -4.00
CA VAL A 67 0.49 21.63 -2.83
C VAL A 67 1.83 20.92 -3.02
N PRO A 68 2.66 20.79 -1.97
CA PRO A 68 4.04 20.32 -2.07
C PRO A 68 4.15 18.93 -2.71
N TRP A 69 5.18 18.78 -3.55
CA TRP A 69 5.71 17.54 -4.15
C TRP A 69 5.88 16.34 -3.19
N THR A 70 5.73 16.57 -1.89
CA THR A 70 5.79 15.58 -0.82
C THR A 70 4.53 14.72 -0.74
N LEU A 71 3.36 15.17 -1.23
CA LEU A 71 2.12 14.43 -1.07
C LEU A 71 2.11 13.05 -1.78
N PRO A 72 2.56 12.94 -3.06
CA PRO A 72 2.71 11.63 -3.72
C PRO A 72 3.75 10.74 -3.01
N LEU A 73 4.83 11.33 -2.50
CA LEU A 73 5.87 10.60 -1.76
C LEU A 73 5.31 10.02 -0.46
N VAL A 74 4.58 10.82 0.33
CA VAL A 74 3.97 10.37 1.59
C VAL A 74 2.98 9.24 1.32
N ARG A 75 2.17 9.36 0.26
CA ARG A 75 1.25 8.30 -0.15
C ARG A 75 1.99 7.00 -0.48
N ASN A 76 3.01 7.06 -1.32
CA ASN A 76 3.75 5.87 -1.74
C ASN A 76 4.56 5.26 -0.58
N ALA A 77 5.13 6.10 0.30
CA ALA A 77 5.79 5.67 1.53
C ALA A 77 4.80 4.97 2.47
N ALA A 78 3.59 5.51 2.64
CA ALA A 78 2.53 4.89 3.42
C ALA A 78 2.14 3.51 2.83
N GLY A 79 2.04 3.39 1.49
CA GLY A 79 1.81 2.12 0.81
C GLY A 79 2.91 1.09 1.06
N VAL A 80 4.18 1.46 0.91
CA VAL A 80 5.34 0.58 1.15
C VAL A 80 5.41 0.13 2.60
N LEU A 81 5.24 1.05 3.54
CA LEU A 81 5.24 0.73 4.97
C LEU A 81 4.04 -0.14 5.36
N SER A 82 2.88 0.06 4.74
CA SER A 82 1.69 -0.78 4.95
C SER A 82 1.96 -2.22 4.49
N ALA A 83 2.46 -2.39 3.26
CA ALA A 83 2.83 -3.68 2.71
C ALA A 83 3.92 -4.38 3.57
N GLY A 84 4.91 -3.62 4.02
CA GLY A 84 5.95 -4.09 4.93
C GLY A 84 5.39 -4.54 6.29
N ALA A 85 4.48 -3.78 6.89
CA ALA A 85 3.85 -4.12 8.16
C ALA A 85 3.00 -5.40 8.06
N VAL A 86 2.23 -5.53 6.98
CA VAL A 86 1.48 -6.74 6.63
C VAL A 86 2.40 -7.94 6.48
N LEU A 87 3.46 -7.82 5.67
CA LEU A 87 4.37 -8.92 5.43
C LEU A 87 5.14 -9.30 6.69
N LEU A 88 5.49 -8.33 7.54
CA LEU A 88 6.11 -8.57 8.83
C LEU A 88 5.18 -9.32 9.79
N PHE A 89 3.88 -8.99 9.78
CA PHE A 89 2.87 -9.72 10.54
C PHE A 89 2.77 -11.17 10.06
N VAL A 90 2.63 -11.39 8.76
CA VAL A 90 2.54 -12.73 8.16
C VAL A 90 3.82 -13.54 8.43
N ALA A 91 5.00 -12.92 8.30
CA ALA A 91 6.28 -13.57 8.60
C ALA A 91 6.40 -13.99 10.07
N ARG A 92 5.83 -13.21 11.01
CA ARG A 92 5.76 -13.60 12.43
C ARG A 92 4.76 -14.71 12.69
N ALA A 93 3.62 -14.71 12.01
CA ALA A 93 2.61 -15.75 12.15
C ALA A 93 3.09 -17.10 11.57
N ALA A 94 3.84 -17.06 10.46
CA ALA A 94 4.41 -18.22 9.78
C ALA A 94 5.77 -18.69 10.34
N ASP A 95 6.22 -18.09 11.45
CA ASP A 95 7.53 -18.31 12.08
C ASP A 95 8.72 -18.34 11.09
N LYS A 96 8.79 -17.32 10.21
CA LYS A 96 9.85 -17.18 9.20
C LYS A 96 10.87 -16.10 9.64
N PRO A 97 11.91 -16.46 10.41
CA PRO A 97 12.86 -15.47 10.95
C PRO A 97 13.67 -14.77 9.87
N ARG A 98 14.05 -15.48 8.78
CA ARG A 98 14.77 -14.88 7.64
C ARG A 98 13.95 -13.79 6.95
N LEU A 99 12.67 -14.07 6.67
CA LEU A 99 11.77 -13.09 6.07
C LEU A 99 11.53 -11.90 7.01
N ARG A 100 11.39 -12.15 8.32
CA ARG A 100 11.26 -11.09 9.31
C ARG A 100 12.46 -10.13 9.31
N THR A 101 13.68 -10.66 9.23
CA THR A 101 14.88 -9.83 9.11
C THR A 101 14.93 -9.10 7.78
N ALA A 102 14.61 -9.78 6.68
CA ALA A 102 14.55 -9.18 5.35
C ALA A 102 13.57 -8.01 5.28
N VAL A 103 12.38 -8.12 5.88
CA VAL A 103 11.39 -7.02 5.90
C VAL A 103 11.83 -5.87 6.80
N ARG A 104 12.42 -6.18 7.97
CA ARG A 104 12.95 -5.15 8.89
C ARG A 104 14.08 -4.32 8.29
N ALA A 105 14.95 -4.95 7.50
CA ALA A 105 16.02 -4.26 6.79
C ALA A 105 15.54 -3.65 5.47
N GLY A 106 14.67 -4.35 4.75
CA GLY A 106 14.19 -3.95 3.42
C GLY A 106 13.27 -2.73 3.45
N ALA A 107 12.43 -2.56 4.48
CA ALA A 107 11.55 -1.40 4.59
C ALA A 107 12.30 -0.05 4.68
N PRO A 108 13.29 0.14 5.57
CA PRO A 108 14.07 1.38 5.61
C PRO A 108 14.93 1.57 4.36
N ILE A 109 15.49 0.50 3.77
CA ILE A 109 16.24 0.57 2.51
C ILE A 109 15.34 1.04 1.37
N ALA A 110 14.15 0.46 1.24
CA ALA A 110 13.15 0.85 0.24
C ALA A 110 12.76 2.33 0.38
N LEU A 111 12.49 2.78 1.61
CA LEU A 111 12.18 4.19 1.87
C LEU A 111 13.36 5.12 1.53
N ALA A 112 14.59 4.73 1.88
CA ALA A 112 15.78 5.51 1.57
C ALA A 112 16.00 5.61 0.06
N VAL A 113 15.86 4.52 -0.69
CA VAL A 113 15.98 4.50 -2.15
C VAL A 113 14.89 5.36 -2.79
N LEU A 114 13.63 5.21 -2.38
CA LEU A 114 12.52 6.03 -2.90
C LEU A 114 12.73 7.52 -2.60
N SER A 115 13.18 7.85 -1.39
CA SER A 115 13.47 9.23 -0.99
C SER A 115 14.64 9.82 -1.78
N ALA A 116 15.69 9.03 -2.01
CA ALA A 116 16.84 9.44 -2.81
C ALA A 116 16.46 9.67 -4.27
N LEU A 117 15.63 8.80 -4.86
CA LEU A 117 15.13 8.98 -6.22
C LEU A 117 14.28 10.25 -6.34
N VAL A 118 13.40 10.51 -5.38
CA VAL A 118 12.60 11.75 -5.37
C VAL A 118 13.48 12.99 -5.19
N LEU A 119 14.50 12.93 -4.33
CA LEU A 119 15.41 14.05 -4.13
C LEU A 119 16.30 14.31 -5.35
N ALA A 120 16.74 13.25 -6.04
CA ALA A 120 17.46 13.35 -7.30
C ALA A 120 16.59 13.93 -8.43
N GLU A 121 15.28 13.71 -8.37
CA GLU A 121 14.30 14.26 -9.31
C GLU A 121 13.86 15.68 -8.96
N ARG A 122 14.28 16.24 -7.82
CA ARG A 122 13.89 17.59 -7.37
C ARG A 122 14.32 18.70 -8.33
N SER A 123 15.34 18.45 -9.15
CA SER A 123 15.80 19.36 -10.20
C SER A 123 15.00 19.24 -11.51
N ARG A 124 14.17 18.21 -11.68
CA ARG A 124 13.25 18.12 -12.83
C ARG A 124 12.05 19.00 -12.56
N GLY A 125 11.93 20.08 -13.34
CA GLY A 125 10.75 20.93 -13.31
C GLY A 125 9.48 20.13 -13.62
N PRO A 126 8.31 20.60 -13.16
CA PRO A 126 7.04 19.94 -13.44
C PRO A 126 6.80 19.85 -14.95
N THR A 127 6.35 18.70 -15.41
CA THR A 127 6.06 18.44 -16.83
C THR A 127 4.57 18.59 -17.10
N LEU A 128 4.22 19.14 -18.26
CA LEU A 128 2.83 19.25 -18.69
C LEU A 128 2.35 17.86 -19.17
N VAL A 129 1.38 17.28 -18.46
CA VAL A 129 0.76 15.99 -18.80
C VAL A 129 -0.75 16.23 -18.88
N ASP A 130 -1.35 15.98 -20.04
CA ASP A 130 -2.78 16.17 -20.32
C ASP A 130 -3.31 17.57 -19.92
N GLY A 131 -2.53 18.61 -20.20
CA GLY A 131 -2.91 20.01 -19.91
C GLY A 131 -2.69 20.45 -18.45
N ALA A 132 -2.24 19.56 -17.56
CA ALA A 132 -1.93 19.87 -16.17
C ALA A 132 -0.43 19.74 -15.89
N LEU A 133 0.15 20.70 -15.16
CA LEU A 133 1.50 20.56 -14.63
C LEU A 133 1.52 19.45 -13.57
N ARG A 134 2.30 18.40 -13.83
CA ARG A 134 2.47 17.26 -12.93
C ARG A 134 3.95 17.01 -12.67
N VAL A 135 4.26 16.69 -11.41
CA VAL A 135 5.54 16.10 -11.06
C VAL A 135 5.51 14.64 -11.53
N THR A 136 6.22 14.35 -12.63
CA THR A 136 6.35 12.99 -13.15
C THR A 136 7.61 12.35 -12.57
N HIS A 137 7.42 11.24 -11.85
CA HIS A 137 8.53 10.43 -11.36
C HIS A 137 9.13 9.59 -12.49
N SER A 138 10.43 9.27 -12.40
CA SER A 138 11.11 8.45 -13.41
C SER A 138 10.53 7.05 -13.54
N ALA A 139 10.76 6.42 -14.69
CA ALA A 139 10.49 4.99 -14.88
C ALA A 139 11.19 4.13 -13.81
N LEU A 140 12.40 4.51 -13.38
CA LEU A 140 13.13 3.81 -12.33
C LEU A 140 12.39 3.88 -10.98
N TYR A 141 11.83 5.04 -10.62
CA TYR A 141 11.00 5.17 -9.42
C TYR A 141 9.82 4.22 -9.44
N TRP A 142 9.08 4.17 -10.55
CA TRP A 142 7.93 3.28 -10.70
C TRP A 142 8.32 1.80 -10.73
N LEU A 143 9.45 1.44 -11.35
CA LEU A 143 9.98 0.08 -11.33
C LEU A 143 10.36 -0.37 -9.92
N VAL A 144 11.04 0.48 -9.15
CA VAL A 144 11.40 0.18 -7.77
C VAL A 144 10.15 0.05 -6.90
N LEU A 145 9.24 1.01 -6.99
CA LEU A 145 7.99 1.01 -6.22
C LEU A 145 7.12 -0.20 -6.55
N GLY A 146 6.89 -0.46 -7.84
CA GLY A 146 6.14 -1.62 -8.32
C GLY A 146 6.80 -2.94 -7.93
N GLY A 147 8.13 -3.04 -8.05
CA GLY A 147 8.91 -4.20 -7.62
C GLY A 147 8.77 -4.50 -6.13
N ILE A 148 8.82 -3.48 -5.27
CA ILE A 148 8.61 -3.62 -3.82
C ILE A 148 7.20 -4.17 -3.55
N HIS A 149 6.19 -3.57 -4.16
CA HIS A 149 4.80 -4.01 -3.98
C HIS A 149 4.57 -5.43 -4.50
N LEU A 150 5.10 -5.76 -5.68
CA LEU A 150 4.98 -7.08 -6.28
C LEU A 150 5.66 -8.15 -5.43
N ALA A 151 6.88 -7.90 -4.95
CA ALA A 151 7.59 -8.80 -4.06
C ALA A 151 6.83 -9.01 -2.74
N ALA A 152 6.33 -7.92 -2.14
CA ALA A 152 5.60 -7.99 -0.88
C ALA A 152 4.27 -8.76 -1.03
N ASN A 153 3.51 -8.46 -2.08
CA ASN A 153 2.24 -9.10 -2.40
C ASN A 153 2.43 -10.59 -2.73
N THR A 154 3.48 -10.94 -3.48
CA THR A 154 3.79 -12.34 -3.82
C THR A 154 4.19 -13.13 -2.58
N ALA A 155 5.07 -12.58 -1.74
CA ALA A 155 5.46 -13.23 -0.48
C ALA A 155 4.26 -13.38 0.48
N CYS A 156 3.38 -12.38 0.52
CA CYS A 156 2.16 -12.43 1.30
C CYS A 156 1.18 -13.50 0.79
N ALA A 157 0.88 -13.48 -0.51
CA ALA A 157 -0.01 -14.44 -1.16
C ALA A 157 0.48 -15.88 -0.97
N THR A 158 1.77 -16.13 -1.23
CA THR A 158 2.36 -17.47 -1.08
C THR A 158 2.24 -17.98 0.36
N LEU A 159 2.58 -17.16 1.36
CA LEU A 159 2.48 -17.56 2.76
C LEU A 159 1.04 -17.78 3.20
N CYS A 160 0.14 -16.86 2.87
CA CYS A 160 -1.25 -16.91 3.30
C CYS A 160 -2.02 -18.04 2.61
N LEU A 161 -1.81 -18.29 1.32
CA LEU A 161 -2.42 -19.42 0.62
C LEU A 161 -1.85 -20.76 1.12
N HIS A 162 -0.53 -20.84 1.34
CA HIS A 162 0.11 -22.06 1.86
C HIS A 162 -0.37 -22.40 3.27
N HIS A 163 -0.42 -21.43 4.18
CA HIS A 163 -0.87 -21.65 5.56
C HIS A 163 -2.40 -21.81 5.63
N GLY A 164 -3.15 -21.10 4.80
CA GLY A 164 -4.62 -21.25 4.68
C GLY A 164 -5.05 -22.61 4.11
N ARG A 165 -4.16 -23.36 3.45
CA ARG A 165 -4.39 -24.76 3.06
C ARG A 165 -4.05 -25.77 4.15
N ARG A 166 -3.19 -25.40 5.10
CA ARG A 166 -2.65 -26.30 6.13
C ARG A 166 -3.26 -26.13 7.52
N THR A 167 -3.98 -25.04 7.77
CA THR A 167 -4.66 -24.81 9.04
C THR A 167 -5.86 -25.74 9.22
N ALA A 168 -6.00 -26.33 10.40
CA ALA A 168 -7.16 -27.16 10.77
C ALA A 168 -8.41 -26.32 11.05
N ASP A 169 -8.23 -25.05 11.46
CA ASP A 169 -9.32 -24.10 11.65
C ASP A 169 -9.80 -23.54 10.30
N ARG A 170 -11.06 -23.86 9.96
CA ARG A 170 -11.71 -23.44 8.70
C ARG A 170 -11.93 -21.93 8.61
N GLY A 171 -12.23 -21.25 9.72
CA GLY A 171 -12.46 -19.80 9.75
C GLY A 171 -11.16 -19.03 9.52
N LEU A 172 -10.09 -19.44 10.19
CA LEU A 172 -8.75 -18.90 9.96
C LEU A 172 -8.26 -19.22 8.54
N GLY A 173 -8.51 -20.43 8.04
CA GLY A 173 -8.14 -20.85 6.69
C GLY A 173 -8.80 -20.01 5.61
N LEU A 174 -10.10 -19.74 5.75
CA LEU A 174 -10.83 -18.86 4.83
C LEU A 174 -10.27 -17.43 4.86
N SER A 175 -10.03 -16.88 6.05
CA SER A 175 -9.49 -15.53 6.22
C SER A 175 -8.12 -15.36 5.56
N LEU A 176 -7.22 -16.34 5.72
CA LEU A 176 -5.91 -16.34 5.08
C LEU A 176 -6.01 -16.47 3.56
N ARG A 177 -6.95 -17.26 3.03
CA ARG A 177 -7.15 -17.38 1.58
C ARG A 177 -7.71 -16.11 0.97
N LEU A 178 -8.70 -15.49 1.59
CA LEU A 178 -9.25 -14.20 1.15
C LEU A 178 -8.18 -13.11 1.16
N PHE A 179 -7.35 -13.08 2.20
CA PHE A 179 -6.24 -12.15 2.29
C PHE A 179 -5.17 -12.41 1.20
N GLY A 180 -4.81 -13.68 0.99
CA GLY A 180 -3.90 -14.07 -0.08
C GLY A 180 -4.42 -13.73 -1.47
N ALA A 181 -5.72 -13.93 -1.72
CA ALA A 181 -6.37 -13.54 -2.97
C ALA A 181 -6.32 -12.02 -3.17
N GLY A 182 -6.58 -11.23 -2.12
CA GLY A 182 -6.43 -9.78 -2.15
C GLY A 182 -5.00 -9.35 -2.50
N ALA A 183 -3.99 -10.02 -1.94
CA ALA A 183 -2.59 -9.77 -2.27
C ALA A 183 -2.27 -10.12 -3.74
N VAL A 184 -2.84 -11.19 -4.30
CA VAL A 184 -2.70 -11.51 -5.74
C VAL A 184 -3.31 -10.42 -6.60
N CYS A 185 -4.53 -9.96 -6.31
CA CYS A 185 -5.17 -8.87 -7.06
C CYS A 185 -4.34 -7.58 -7.00
N ALA A 186 -3.81 -7.25 -5.82
CA ALA A 186 -2.91 -6.10 -5.67
C ALA A 186 -1.60 -6.28 -6.44
N GLY A 187 -1.04 -7.51 -6.48
CA GLY A 187 0.14 -7.83 -7.30
C GLY A 187 -0.13 -7.64 -8.79
N LEU A 188 -1.28 -8.13 -9.29
CA LEU A 188 -1.71 -7.96 -10.67
C LEU A 188 -1.83 -6.48 -11.06
N TYR A 189 -2.44 -5.66 -10.19
CA TYR A 189 -2.53 -4.20 -10.39
C TYR A 189 -1.16 -3.53 -10.58
N TRP A 190 -0.13 -4.00 -9.87
CA TRP A 190 1.22 -3.45 -10.02
C TRP A 190 1.99 -4.04 -11.21
N ALA A 191 1.52 -5.15 -11.79
CA ALA A 191 2.15 -5.82 -12.92
C ALA A 191 1.66 -5.32 -14.29
N GLY A 192 0.46 -4.73 -14.37
CA GLY A 192 -0.12 -4.22 -15.62
C GLY A 192 -1.41 -3.47 -15.43
#